data_AF-A0A523D9C8-F1
#
_entry.id   AF-A0A523D9C8-F1
#
_cell.length_a   1.000
_cell.length_b   1.000
_cell.length_c   1.000
_cell.angle_alpha   90.00
_cell.angle_beta   90.00
_cell.angle_gamma   90.00
#
_symmetry.space_group_name_H-M   'P 1'
#
loop_
_entity.id
_entity.type
_entity.pdbx_description
1 polymer ?
#
loop_
_entity_poly.entity_id
_entity_poly.type
_entity_poly.pdbx_seq_one_letter_code
_entity_poly.pdbx_strand_id
1 'polypeptide(L)'
;MEYGVHLPEGFAESLVYLSQQLALVGKESESFPNGIATLWMYLTEDPSKAEQILSSVLGPTLNRPLEELRERLPIGPPEECAKKLTAYAAAAAQRVFLWPLADELEQLELFYERVVPLIEDGTRRQELASS
;
A
#
# COMPACT_ATOMS: atom_id res chain seq x y z
N MET A 1 13.47 2.89 -18.86
CA MET A 1 13.13 2.73 -17.43
C MET A 1 11.62 2.86 -17.34
N GLU A 2 10.92 1.73 -17.31
CA GLU A 2 9.53 1.75 -16.89
C GLU A 2 9.53 2.20 -15.43
N TYR A 3 9.02 3.40 -15.16
CA TYR A 3 8.64 3.79 -13.81
C TYR A 3 7.39 2.98 -13.46
N GLY A 4 7.52 1.67 -13.33
CA GLY A 4 6.49 0.80 -12.80
C GLY A 4 6.44 1.05 -11.31
N VAL A 5 5.34 1.61 -10.83
CA VAL A 5 5.05 1.58 -9.39
C VAL A 5 5.21 0.10 -8.99
N HIS A 6 5.79 -0.25 -7.84
CA HIS A 6 6.09 -1.65 -7.55
C HIS A 6 4.90 -2.34 -6.85
N LEU A 7 4.53 -3.54 -7.31
CA LEU A 7 3.79 -4.50 -6.50
C LEU A 7 4.64 -4.88 -5.26
N PRO A 8 4.07 -5.54 -4.22
CA PRO A 8 4.84 -5.91 -3.04
C PRO A 8 6.18 -6.60 -3.33
N GLU A 9 6.23 -7.49 -4.31
CA GLU A 9 7.46 -8.18 -4.74
C GLU A 9 8.51 -7.20 -5.28
N GLY A 10 8.09 -6.29 -6.17
CA GLY A 10 8.99 -5.27 -6.71
C GLY A 10 9.49 -4.27 -5.65
N PHE A 11 8.71 -4.05 -4.59
CA PHE A 11 9.14 -3.24 -3.46
C PHE A 11 10.24 -3.96 -2.67
N ALA A 12 10.08 -5.25 -2.40
CA ALA A 12 11.12 -6.07 -1.74
C ALA A 12 12.42 -6.10 -2.58
N GLU A 13 12.32 -6.27 -3.90
CA GLU A 13 13.48 -6.18 -4.81
C GLU A 13 14.15 -4.81 -4.75
N SER A 14 13.36 -3.74 -4.73
CA SER A 14 13.86 -2.36 -4.60
C SER A 14 14.56 -2.13 -3.26
N LEU A 15 14.08 -2.73 -2.17
CA LEU A 15 14.74 -2.69 -0.87
C LEU A 15 16.08 -3.43 -0.87
N VAL A 16 16.16 -4.60 -1.52
CA VAL A 16 17.44 -5.32 -1.69
C VAL A 16 18.44 -4.45 -2.45
N TYR A 17 18.00 -3.82 -3.54
CA TYR A 17 18.83 -2.90 -4.30
C TYR A 17 19.27 -1.70 -3.46
N LEU A 18 18.36 -1.08 -2.71
CA LEU A 18 18.67 0.04 -1.82
C LEU A 18 19.71 -0.34 -0.78
N SER A 19 19.57 -1.50 -0.13
CA SER A 19 20.55 -2.01 0.85
C SER A 19 21.95 -2.13 0.24
N GLN A 20 22.06 -2.67 -0.97
CA GLN A 20 23.33 -2.76 -1.69
C GLN A 20 23.94 -1.37 -1.95
N GLN A 21 23.13 -0.39 -2.37
CA GLN A 21 23.61 0.98 -2.60
C GLN A 21 24.04 1.67 -1.30
N LEU A 22 23.31 1.46 -0.19
CA LEU A 22 23.68 2.00 1.12
C LEU A 22 25.02 1.45 1.61
N ALA A 23 25.26 0.15 1.44
CA ALA A 23 26.52 -0.49 1.81
C ALA A 23 27.72 0.13 1.05
N LEU A 24 27.55 0.45 -0.24
CA LEU A 24 28.59 1.09 -1.07
C LEU A 24 28.99 2.48 -0.55
N VAL A 25 28.09 3.19 0.12
CA VAL A 25 28.35 4.53 0.68
C VAL A 25 28.57 4.49 2.20
N GLY A 26 28.77 3.30 2.77
CA GLY A 26 29.03 3.12 4.21
C GLY A 26 27.84 3.45 5.11
N LYS A 27 26.61 3.37 4.59
CA LYS A 27 25.38 3.53 5.37
C LYS A 27 24.83 2.18 5.80
N GLU A 28 24.31 2.15 7.02
CA GLU A 28 23.68 0.98 7.62
C GLU A 28 22.26 0.82 7.04
N SER A 29 21.92 -0.37 6.55
CA SER A 29 20.69 -0.59 5.80
C SER A 29 19.47 -0.90 6.69
N GLU A 30 19.68 -1.51 7.86
CA GLU A 30 18.59 -1.91 8.76
C GLU A 30 17.91 -0.70 9.40
N SER A 31 18.69 0.35 9.72
CA SER A 31 18.18 1.62 10.28
C SER A 31 17.70 2.62 9.22
N PHE A 32 17.87 2.33 7.92
CA PHE A 32 17.46 3.27 6.88
C PHE A 32 15.94 3.22 6.68
N PRO A 33 15.21 4.33 6.89
CA PRO A 33 13.75 4.32 6.81
C PRO A 33 13.30 4.10 5.37
N ASN A 34 12.23 3.31 5.21
CA ASN A 34 11.60 3.09 3.92
C ASN A 34 10.09 3.32 3.96
N GLY A 35 9.49 3.46 2.80
CA GLY A 35 8.06 3.56 2.69
C GLY A 35 7.60 3.61 1.24
N ILE A 36 6.33 3.26 1.05
CA ILE A 36 5.67 3.33 -0.25
C ILE A 36 4.97 4.67 -0.33
N ALA A 37 5.48 5.52 -1.22
CA ALA A 37 4.82 6.76 -1.54
C ALA A 37 3.63 6.48 -2.48
N THR A 38 2.48 7.10 -2.17
CA THR A 38 1.32 7.29 -3.06
C THR A 38 0.48 6.05 -3.39
N LEU A 39 -0.12 5.44 -2.39
CA LEU A 39 -1.27 4.56 -2.61
C LEU A 39 -2.56 5.37 -2.58
N TRP A 40 -3.10 5.65 -3.77
CA TRP A 40 -4.49 6.11 -3.90
C TRP A 40 -5.43 5.10 -3.26
N MET A 41 -6.39 5.57 -2.47
CA MET A 41 -7.31 4.71 -1.73
C MET A 41 -8.75 5.19 -1.86
N TYR A 42 -9.69 4.24 -1.84
CA TYR A 42 -11.12 4.50 -1.72
C TYR A 42 -11.86 3.29 -1.18
N LEU A 43 -12.52 3.45 -0.03
CA LEU A 43 -13.28 2.39 0.61
C LEU A 43 -14.73 2.43 0.18
N THR A 44 -15.21 1.28 -0.30
CA THR A 44 -16.59 1.09 -0.73
C THR A 44 -16.94 -0.39 -0.74
N GLU A 45 -18.14 -0.72 -0.26
CA GLU A 45 -18.71 -2.06 -0.43
C GLU A 45 -19.34 -2.25 -1.82
N ASP A 46 -19.61 -1.16 -2.54
CA ASP A 46 -20.18 -1.21 -3.89
C ASP A 46 -19.08 -1.52 -4.92
N PRO A 47 -19.08 -2.72 -5.55
CA PRO A 47 -18.09 -3.06 -6.56
C PRO A 47 -18.18 -2.19 -7.80
N SER A 48 -19.37 -1.67 -8.14
CA SER A 48 -19.56 -0.78 -9.29
C SER A 48 -18.88 0.57 -9.06
N LYS A 49 -18.92 1.06 -7.82
CA LYS A 49 -18.24 2.29 -7.42
C LYS A 49 -16.72 2.14 -7.43
N ALA A 50 -16.20 1.01 -6.92
CA ALA A 50 -14.78 0.70 -6.97
C ALA A 50 -14.28 0.66 -8.44
N GLU A 51 -15.01 -0.06 -9.29
CA GLU A 51 -14.74 -0.15 -10.73
C GLU A 51 -14.79 1.21 -11.42
N GLN A 52 -15.78 2.05 -11.10
CA GLN A 52 -15.88 3.40 -11.62
C GLN A 52 -14.66 4.25 -11.27
N ILE A 53 -14.21 4.21 -10.01
CA ILE A 53 -13.03 4.99 -9.59
C ILE A 53 -11.79 4.52 -10.34
N LEU A 54 -11.58 3.22 -10.41
CA LEU A 54 -10.41 2.67 -11.08
C LEU A 54 -10.41 2.97 -12.58
N SER A 55 -11.53 2.73 -13.27
CA SER A 55 -11.64 2.87 -14.73
C SER A 55 -11.76 4.32 -15.20
N SER A 56 -12.52 5.15 -14.49
CA SER A 56 -12.94 6.47 -14.97
C SER A 56 -12.18 7.62 -14.31
N VAL A 57 -11.61 7.42 -13.12
CA VAL A 57 -10.82 8.44 -12.42
C VAL A 57 -9.33 8.13 -12.57
N LEU A 58 -8.90 6.97 -12.10
CA LEU A 58 -7.47 6.66 -11.97
C LEU A 58 -6.83 6.17 -13.26
N GLY A 59 -7.50 5.33 -14.05
CA GLY A 59 -6.99 4.83 -15.34
C GLY A 59 -6.49 5.97 -16.25
N PRO A 60 -7.32 7.00 -16.51
CA PRO A 60 -6.91 8.16 -17.29
C PRO A 60 -5.85 9.02 -16.59
N THR A 61 -5.97 9.23 -15.28
CA THR A 61 -5.06 10.11 -14.52
C THR A 61 -3.64 9.55 -14.43
N LEU A 62 -3.52 8.22 -14.28
CA LEU A 62 -2.25 7.53 -14.10
C LEU A 62 -1.71 6.96 -15.42
N ASN A 63 -2.53 6.95 -16.48
CA ASN A 63 -2.22 6.30 -17.76
C ASN A 63 -1.80 4.83 -17.56
N ARG A 64 -2.60 4.08 -16.79
CA ARG A 64 -2.33 2.69 -16.41
C ARG A 64 -3.48 1.74 -16.76
N PRO A 65 -3.18 0.47 -17.11
CA PRO A 65 -4.19 -0.57 -17.25
C PRO A 65 -4.98 -0.76 -15.96
N LEU A 66 -6.27 -1.08 -16.11
CA LEU A 66 -7.20 -1.21 -15.00
C LEU A 66 -6.87 -2.39 -14.09
N GLU A 67 -6.44 -3.51 -14.69
CA GLU A 67 -6.01 -4.73 -14.00
C GLU A 67 -4.83 -4.44 -13.09
N GLU A 68 -3.85 -3.69 -13.59
CA GLU A 68 -2.71 -3.22 -12.80
C GLU A 68 -3.20 -2.39 -11.60
N LEU A 69 -4.09 -1.41 -11.82
CA LEU A 69 -4.63 -0.59 -10.73
C LEU A 69 -5.41 -1.41 -9.69
N ARG A 70 -6.20 -2.41 -10.11
CA ARG A 70 -6.96 -3.30 -9.24
C ARG A 70 -6.06 -4.11 -8.32
N GLU A 71 -4.95 -4.61 -8.82
CA GLU A 71 -4.00 -5.40 -8.03
C GLU A 71 -3.29 -4.55 -6.97
N ARG A 72 -3.04 -3.28 -7.28
CA ARG A 72 -2.11 -2.45 -6.49
C ARG A 72 -2.78 -1.59 -5.44
N LEU A 73 -3.92 -1.00 -5.78
CA LEU A 73 -4.49 0.11 -5.01
C LEU A 73 -5.52 -0.40 -4.00
N PRO A 74 -5.50 0.10 -2.75
CA PRO A 74 -6.54 -0.18 -1.75
C PRO A 74 -7.85 0.55 -2.12
N ILE A 75 -8.54 0.03 -3.14
CA ILE A 75 -9.83 0.51 -3.63
C ILE A 75 -10.84 -0.64 -3.61
N GLY A 76 -11.92 -0.49 -2.86
CA GLY A 76 -12.95 -1.51 -2.65
C GLY A 76 -13.24 -1.78 -1.17
N PRO A 77 -13.71 -2.99 -0.82
CA PRO A 77 -14.07 -3.34 0.56
C PRO A 77 -12.86 -3.25 1.51
N PRO A 78 -13.06 -2.97 2.81
CA PRO A 78 -11.98 -2.84 3.77
C PRO A 78 -11.06 -4.07 3.87
N GLU A 79 -11.62 -5.27 3.80
CA GLU A 79 -10.87 -6.53 3.89
C GLU A 79 -9.92 -6.69 2.70
N GLU A 80 -10.36 -6.33 1.50
CA GLU A 80 -9.52 -6.36 0.30
C GLU A 80 -8.42 -5.29 0.35
N CYS A 81 -8.73 -4.11 0.88
CA CYS A 81 -7.75 -3.06 1.10
C CYS A 81 -6.70 -3.48 2.13
N ALA A 82 -7.12 -4.11 3.22
CA ALA A 82 -6.23 -4.63 4.26
C ALA A 82 -5.29 -5.70 3.71
N LYS A 83 -5.80 -6.66 2.91
CA LYS A 83 -4.95 -7.69 2.27
C LYS A 83 -3.80 -7.08 1.46
N LYS A 84 -4.08 -6.04 0.68
CA LYS A 84 -3.05 -5.34 -0.12
C LYS A 84 -2.00 -4.67 0.76
N LEU A 85 -2.41 -4.02 1.84
CA LEU A 85 -1.48 -3.36 2.76
C LEU A 85 -0.67 -4.37 3.59
N THR A 86 -1.29 -5.48 4.01
CA THR A 86 -0.60 -6.61 4.64
C THR A 86 0.47 -7.18 3.71
N ALA A 87 0.22 -7.29 2.40
CA ALA A 87 1.22 -7.76 1.45
C ALA A 87 2.44 -6.83 1.40
N TYR A 88 2.25 -5.51 1.45
CA TYR A 88 3.36 -4.56 1.53
C TYR A 88 4.10 -4.64 2.88
N ALA A 89 3.40 -4.82 3.99
CA ALA A 89 4.03 -5.06 5.28
C ALA A 89 4.89 -6.34 5.27
N ALA A 90 4.39 -7.42 4.67
CA ALA A 90 5.14 -8.66 4.45
C ALA A 90 6.37 -8.46 3.53
N ALA A 91 6.31 -7.51 2.60
CA ALA A 91 7.43 -7.06 1.78
C ALA A 91 8.39 -6.09 2.50
N ALA A 92 8.30 -5.98 3.84
CA ALA A 92 9.13 -5.13 4.70
C ALA A 92 8.95 -3.62 4.52
N ALA A 93 7.80 -3.18 3.97
CA ALA A 93 7.44 -1.77 3.95
C ALA A 93 7.19 -1.27 5.38
N GLN A 94 7.92 -0.24 5.80
CA GLN A 94 7.75 0.34 7.14
C GLN A 94 6.63 1.38 7.20
N ARG A 95 6.33 2.02 6.07
CA ARG A 95 5.34 3.10 5.98
C ARG A 95 4.59 3.04 4.66
N VAL A 96 3.33 3.39 4.70
CA VAL A 96 2.49 3.63 3.53
C VAL A 96 1.93 5.04 3.60
N PHE A 97 2.12 5.81 2.54
CA PHE A 97 1.52 7.14 2.40
C PHE A 97 0.25 7.02 1.55
N LEU A 98 -0.89 7.25 2.19
CA LEU A 98 -2.21 7.09 1.59
C LEU A 98 -2.72 8.39 0.98
N TRP A 99 -3.45 8.27 -0.13
CA TRP A 99 -4.12 9.38 -0.78
C TRP A 99 -5.61 9.06 -0.96
N PRO A 100 -6.51 9.55 -0.06
CA PRO A 100 -7.95 9.35 -0.18
C PRO A 100 -8.50 10.03 -1.43
N LEU A 101 -9.39 9.31 -2.13
CA LEU A 101 -10.08 9.80 -3.32
C LEU A 101 -11.47 10.32 -2.95
N ALA A 102 -11.67 11.64 -3.02
CA ALA A 102 -12.91 12.30 -2.58
C ALA A 102 -13.24 12.05 -1.09
N ASP A 103 -14.10 12.90 -0.54
CA ASP A 103 -14.59 12.81 0.84
C ASP A 103 -13.45 12.51 1.84
N GLU A 104 -12.35 13.25 1.73
CA GLU A 104 -11.03 12.77 2.16
C GLU A 104 -10.96 12.46 3.66
N LEU A 105 -11.63 13.27 4.48
CA LEU A 105 -11.69 13.06 5.92
C LEU A 105 -12.49 11.80 6.27
N GLU A 106 -13.66 11.61 5.66
CA GLU A 106 -14.50 10.43 5.89
C GLU A 106 -13.78 9.16 5.43
N GLN A 107 -13.10 9.20 4.28
CA GLN A 107 -12.30 8.09 3.79
C GLN A 107 -11.15 7.72 4.74
N LEU A 108 -10.48 8.71 5.35
CA LEU A 108 -9.43 8.47 6.34
C LEU A 108 -9.98 7.92 7.66
N GLU A 109 -11.14 8.41 8.12
CA GLU A 109 -11.83 7.89 9.30
C GLU A 109 -12.23 6.43 9.09
N LEU A 110 -12.92 6.12 7.97
CA LEU A 110 -13.28 4.76 7.60
C LEU A 110 -12.06 3.84 7.46
N PHE A 111 -10.97 4.35 6.90
CA PHE A 111 -9.73 3.60 6.78
C PHE A 111 -9.16 3.24 8.14
N TYR A 112 -9.08 4.22 9.05
CA TYR A 112 -8.57 3.99 10.39
C TYR A 112 -9.44 3.01 11.17
N GLU A 113 -10.76 3.11 11.05
CA GLU A 113 -11.70 2.26 11.79
C GLU A 113 -11.82 0.84 11.20
N ARG A 114 -11.79 0.70 9.87
CA ARG A 114 -12.18 -0.55 9.20
C ARG A 114 -11.02 -1.30 8.55
N VAL A 115 -9.94 -0.61 8.19
CA VAL A 115 -8.79 -1.24 7.50
C VAL A 115 -7.62 -1.46 8.44
N VAL A 116 -7.22 -0.44 9.21
CA VAL A 116 -6.05 -0.55 10.10
C VAL A 116 -6.14 -1.76 11.04
N PRO A 117 -7.29 -2.06 11.70
CA PRO A 117 -7.42 -3.22 12.56
C PRO A 117 -7.32 -4.57 11.85
N LEU A 118 -7.36 -4.61 10.52
CA LEU A 118 -7.26 -5.83 9.71
C LEU A 118 -5.85 -6.06 9.14
N ILE A 119 -4.97 -5.04 9.18
CA ILE A 119 -3.60 -5.16 8.66
C ILE A 119 -2.78 -6.07 9.57
N GLU A 120 -2.11 -7.06 8.98
CA GLU A 120 -1.17 -7.95 9.66
C GLU A 120 0.25 -7.44 9.41
N ASP A 121 0.82 -6.69 10.36
CA ASP A 121 2.15 -6.07 10.23
C ASP A 121 3.23 -6.74 11.09
N GLY A 122 2.92 -7.90 11.67
CA GLY A 122 3.84 -8.62 12.57
C GLY A 122 4.03 -7.99 13.96
N THR A 123 3.64 -6.74 14.16
CA THR A 123 3.72 -6.02 15.44
C THR A 123 2.62 -6.51 16.39
N ARG A 124 1.41 -6.71 15.86
CA ARG A 124 0.25 -7.23 16.63
C ARG A 124 0.40 -8.68 17.11
N ARG A 125 1.31 -9.46 16.50
CA ARG A 125 1.65 -10.83 16.97
C ARG A 125 2.52 -10.81 18.24
N GLN A 126 3.30 -9.76 18.49
CA GLN A 126 4.16 -9.67 19.68
C GLN A 126 3.38 -9.30 20.94
N GLU A 127 2.30 -8.51 20.82
CA GLU A 127 1.42 -8.16 21.95
C GLU A 127 0.58 -9.35 22.43
N LEU A 128 0.11 -10.21 21.52
CA LEU A 128 -0.66 -11.42 21.86
C LEU A 128 0.20 -12.60 22.33
N ALA A 129 1.47 -12.67 21.94
CA ALA A 129 2.41 -13.70 22.40
C ALA A 129 3.02 -13.40 23.79
N SER A 130 2.71 -12.24 24.38
CA SER A 130 3.20 -11.79 25.68
C SER A 130 2.09 -11.71 26.75
N SER A 131 0.89 -12.23 26.45
CA SER A 131 -0.28 -12.26 27.36
C SER A 131 -0.63 -13.67 27.81
#